data_AF-Q9VRT7-F1
#
_entry.id   AF-Q9VRT7-F1
#
_cell.length_a   1.000
_cell.length_b   1.000
_cell.length_c   1.000
_cell.angle_alpha   90.00
_cell.angle_beta   90.00
_cell.angle_gamma   90.00
#
_symmetry.space_group_name_H-M   'P 1'
#
loop_
_entity.id
_entity.type
_entity.pdbx_description
1 polymer ?
#
loop_
_entity_poly.entity_id
_entity_poly.type
_entity_poly.pdbx_seq_one_letter_code
_entity_poly.pdbx_strand_id
1 'polypeptide(L)'
;MTAVPPPSNISTLMPLELVDKCIGSRIHIIMKNDKEMVGTLLGFDDFVNMLLDDVTEYENTPDGRRITKLDQILLNGNNITMLVPGGELAE
;
A
#
# COMPACT_ATOMS: atom_id res chain seq x y z
N MET A 1 -21.17 39.13 11.90
CA MET A 1 -20.33 38.16 11.16
C MET A 1 -20.17 36.95 12.05
N THR A 2 -20.92 35.88 11.82
CA THR A 2 -20.82 34.61 12.57
C THR A 2 -19.71 33.78 11.96
N ALA A 3 -18.64 33.50 12.72
CA ALA A 3 -17.55 32.65 12.27
C ALA A 3 -18.03 31.20 12.14
N VAL A 4 -17.75 30.57 11.01
CA VAL A 4 -17.97 29.13 10.78
C VAL A 4 -16.88 28.38 11.55
N PRO A 5 -17.21 27.41 12.44
CA PRO A 5 -16.20 26.64 13.13
C PRO A 5 -15.41 25.80 12.10
N PRO A 6 -14.09 25.62 12.30
CA PRO A 6 -13.30 24.80 11.40
C PRO A 6 -13.83 23.36 11.43
N PRO A 7 -13.80 22.63 10.29
CA PRO A 7 -14.17 21.23 10.26
C PRO A 7 -13.28 20.47 11.23
N SER A 8 -13.88 19.89 12.27
CA SER A 8 -13.19 19.01 13.20
C SER A 8 -12.91 17.68 12.49
N ASN A 9 -11.74 17.56 11.87
CA ASN A 9 -11.32 16.30 11.26
C ASN A 9 -10.82 15.36 12.37
N ILE A 10 -11.75 14.79 13.12
CA ILE A 10 -11.47 13.84 14.21
C ILE A 10 -11.55 12.42 13.65
N SER A 11 -10.73 12.10 12.64
CA SER A 11 -10.55 10.69 12.29
C SER A 11 -9.78 10.04 13.43
N THR A 12 -10.48 9.28 14.29
CA THR A 12 -9.89 8.43 15.33
C THR A 12 -9.30 7.14 14.76
N LEU A 13 -9.16 7.06 13.43
CA LEU A 13 -8.76 5.87 12.71
C LEU A 13 -7.27 5.60 12.97
N MET A 14 -6.98 4.44 13.55
CA MET A 14 -5.60 4.02 13.76
C MET A 14 -4.98 3.55 12.44
N PRO A 15 -3.68 3.77 12.18
CA PRO A 15 -3.05 3.34 10.93
C PRO A 15 -3.24 1.85 10.62
N LEU A 16 -3.08 0.97 11.60
CA LEU A 16 -3.32 -0.46 11.42
C LEU A 16 -4.80 -0.79 11.20
N GLU A 17 -5.73 0.00 11.75
CA GLU A 17 -7.16 -0.14 11.46
C GLU A 17 -7.47 0.25 10.01
N LEU A 18 -6.77 1.24 9.44
CA LEU A 18 -6.86 1.55 8.03
C LEU A 18 -6.33 0.41 7.15
N VAL A 19 -5.20 -0.20 7.53
CA VAL A 19 -4.62 -1.34 6.78
C VAL A 19 -5.54 -2.58 6.86
N ASP A 20 -6.12 -2.87 8.03
CA ASP A 20 -7.11 -3.94 8.21
C ASP A 20 -8.32 -3.76 7.27
N LYS A 21 -8.81 -2.53 7.12
CA LYS A 21 -9.87 -2.19 6.17
C LYS A 21 -9.49 -2.38 4.70
N CYS A 22 -8.21 -2.56 4.38
CA CYS A 22 -7.73 -2.83 3.02
C CYS A 22 -7.70 -4.33 2.67
N ILE A 23 -7.90 -5.23 3.64
CA ILE A 23 -7.91 -6.68 3.38
C ILE A 23 -9.02 -7.02 2.37
N GLY A 24 -8.67 -7.82 1.36
CA GLY A 24 -9.52 -8.17 0.23
C GLY A 24 -9.57 -7.11 -0.88
N SER A 25 -8.90 -5.97 -0.71
CA SER A 25 -8.86 -4.88 -1.69
C SER A 25 -7.48 -4.71 -2.32
N ARG A 26 -7.43 -4.01 -3.46
CA ARG A 26 -6.18 -3.59 -4.09
C ARG A 26 -5.44 -2.61 -3.19
N ILE A 27 -4.13 -2.79 -3.06
CA ILE A 27 -3.24 -1.92 -2.33
C ILE A 27 -1.99 -1.65 -3.17
N HIS A 28 -1.56 -0.39 -3.20
CA HIS A 28 -0.26 -0.02 -3.75
C HIS A 28 0.72 0.19 -2.60
N ILE A 29 1.83 -0.53 -2.66
CA ILE A 29 2.88 -0.56 -1.66
C ILE A 29 4.13 0.05 -2.26
N ILE A 30 4.64 1.08 -1.61
CA ILE A 30 5.88 1.75 -2.00
C ILE A 30 6.98 1.24 -1.07
N MET A 31 8.01 0.63 -1.64
CA MET A 31 9.14 0.08 -0.91
C MET A 31 10.31 1.05 -0.87
N LYS A 32 11.32 0.73 -0.06
CA LYS A 32 12.66 1.31 -0.18
C LYS A 32 13.27 0.88 -1.53
N ASN A 33 14.13 1.73 -2.10
CA ASN A 33 14.92 1.47 -3.32
C ASN A 33 14.12 1.40 -4.63
N ASP A 34 13.23 2.35 -4.88
CA ASP A 34 12.55 2.55 -6.17
C ASP A 34 11.77 1.31 -6.69
N LYS A 35 11.28 0.50 -5.75
CA LYS A 35 10.41 -0.64 -6.01
C LYS A 35 9.00 -0.37 -5.46
N GLU A 36 8.01 -0.73 -6.24
CA GLU A 36 6.60 -0.60 -5.92
C GLU A 36 5.89 -1.92 -6.23
N MET A 37 4.83 -2.21 -5.48
CA MET A 37 4.02 -3.40 -5.70
C MET A 37 2.54 -3.04 -5.65
N VAL A 38 1.77 -3.61 -6.57
CA VAL A 38 0.31 -3.50 -6.54
C VAL A 38 -0.29 -4.89 -6.56
N GLY A 39 -1.04 -5.22 -5.51
CA GLY A 39 -1.64 -6.54 -5.29
C GLY A 39 -2.93 -6.43 -4.50
N THR A 40 -3.63 -7.54 -4.34
CA THR A 40 -4.73 -7.66 -3.39
C THR A 40 -4.16 -8.03 -2.03
N LEU A 41 -4.48 -7.25 -0.98
CA LEU A 41 -4.04 -7.56 0.38
C LEU A 41 -4.84 -8.73 0.94
N LEU A 42 -4.18 -9.86 1.23
CA LEU A 42 -4.83 -11.01 1.87
C LEU A 42 -4.73 -10.97 3.40
N GLY A 43 -3.70 -10.31 3.93
CA GLY A 43 -3.49 -10.15 5.37
C GLY A 43 -2.11 -9.58 5.69
N PHE A 44 -1.90 -9.22 6.96
CA PHE A 44 -0.63 -8.71 7.46
C PHE A 44 -0.42 -9.10 8.93
N ASP A 45 0.80 -8.95 9.44
CA ASP A 45 1.15 -9.19 10.86
C ASP A 45 1.54 -7.90 11.60
N ASP A 46 1.90 -8.01 12.89
CA ASP A 46 2.31 -6.88 13.72
C ASP A 46 3.58 -6.15 13.23
N PHE A 47 4.39 -6.80 12.38
CA PHE A 47 5.58 -6.24 11.76
C PHE A 47 5.31 -5.69 10.35
N VAL A 48 4.04 -5.71 9.92
CA VAL A 48 3.59 -5.27 8.60
C VAL A 48 4.23 -6.12 7.48
N ASN A 49 4.55 -7.39 7.74
CA ASN A 49 4.75 -8.35 6.67
C ASN A 49 3.38 -8.60 6.01
N MET A 50 3.33 -8.65 4.68
CA MET A 50 2.06 -8.71 3.95
C MET A 50 1.96 -9.94 3.06
N LEU A 51 0.82 -10.61 3.13
CA LEU A 51 0.45 -11.62 2.14
C LEU A 51 -0.34 -10.93 1.02
N LEU A 52 0.15 -11.04 -0.21
CA LEU A 52 -0.43 -10.38 -1.37
C LEU A 52 -0.72 -11.39 -2.47
N ASP A 53 -1.78 -11.13 -3.24
CA ASP A 53 -2.21 -11.93 -4.39
C ASP A 53 -2.34 -11.07 -5.66
N ASP A 54 -2.20 -11.69 -6.84
CA ASP A 54 -2.19 -11.04 -8.17
C ASP A 54 -1.31 -9.77 -8.19
N VAL A 55 -0.03 -9.98 -7.89
CA VAL A 55 0.92 -8.90 -7.66
C VAL A 55 1.58 -8.46 -8.96
N THR A 56 1.66 -7.14 -9.13
CA THR A 56 2.51 -6.49 -10.13
C THR A 56 3.60 -5.73 -9.41
N GLU A 57 4.83 -6.17 -9.57
CA GLU A 57 6.02 -5.47 -9.11
C GLU A 57 6.51 -4.51 -10.20
N TYR A 58 6.83 -3.29 -9.79
CA TYR A 58 7.45 -2.26 -10.60
C TYR A 58 8.80 -1.90 -9.99
N GLU A 59 9.85 -1.93 -10.79
CA GLU A 59 11.20 -1.58 -10.36
C GLU A 59 11.77 -0.56 -11.34
N ASN A 60 12.16 0.62 -10.85
CA ASN A 60 12.86 1.59 -11.68
C ASN A 60 14.35 1.21 -11.74
N THR A 61 14.81 0.88 -12.94
CA THR A 61 16.22 0.57 -13.22
C THR A 61 16.83 1.66 -14.10
N PRO A 62 18.17 1.76 -14.20
CA PRO A 62 18.81 2.70 -15.13
C PRO A 62 18.36 2.52 -16.60
N ASP A 63 17.93 1.32 -16.98
CA ASP A 63 17.47 0.96 -18.33
C ASP A 63 15.97 1.21 -18.55
N GLY A 64 15.25 1.65 -17.51
CA GLY A 64 13.81 1.90 -17.53
C GLY A 64 13.03 1.12 -16.45
N ARG A 65 11.70 1.18 -16.52
CA ARG A 65 10.81 0.52 -15.56
C ARG A 65 10.63 -0.95 -15.93
N ARG A 66 11.06 -1.84 -15.04
CA ARG A 66 10.81 -3.28 -15.16
C ARG A 66 9.50 -3.64 -14.47
N ILE A 67 8.67 -4.43 -15.15
CA ILE A 67 7.38 -4.91 -14.64
C ILE A 67 7.43 -6.43 -14.53
N THR A 68 7.08 -6.96 -13.35
CA THR A 68 7.03 -8.39 -13.08
C THR A 68 5.68 -8.76 -12.49
N LYS A 69 5.04 -9.81 -13.02
CA LYS A 69 3.83 -10.39 -12.46
C LYS A 69 4.19 -11.57 -11.55
N LEU A 70 3.57 -11.63 -10.38
CA LEU A 70 3.77 -12.65 -9.36
C LEU A 70 2.39 -13.08 -8.87
N ASP A 71 2.20 -14.38 -8.63
CA ASP A 71 0.90 -14.89 -8.19
C ASP A 71 0.63 -14.48 -6.73
N GLN A 72 1.19 -15.22 -5.78
CA GLN A 72 1.09 -14.93 -4.35
C GLN A 72 2.48 -14.76 -3.76
N ILE A 73 2.66 -13.73 -2.91
CA ILE A 73 3.92 -13.45 -2.25
C ILE A 73 3.73 -13.12 -0.77
N LEU A 74 4.77 -13.40 0.01
CA LEU A 74 4.96 -12.82 1.34
C LEU A 74 5.97 -11.68 1.24
N LEU A 75 5.51 -10.45 1.46
CA LEU A 75 6.31 -9.24 1.42
C LEU A 75 6.86 -8.90 2.82
N ASN A 76 8.16 -8.62 2.89
CA ASN A 76 8.83 -8.23 4.14
C ASN A 76 8.53 -6.77 4.50
N GLY A 77 7.97 -6.56 5.70
CA GLY A 77 7.56 -5.25 6.21
C GLY A 77 8.70 -4.26 6.44
N ASN A 78 9.94 -4.72 6.65
CA ASN A 78 11.10 -3.85 6.91
C ASN A 78 11.43 -2.90 5.74
N ASN A 79 11.01 -3.26 4.53
CA ASN A 79 11.27 -2.47 3.32
C ASN A 79 10.06 -1.64 2.88
N ILE A 80 8.90 -1.76 3.55
CA ILE A 80 7.71 -0.98 3.23
C ILE A 80 7.90 0.46 3.74
N THR A 81 7.59 1.43 2.88
CA THR A 81 7.66 2.87 3.19
C THR A 81 6.28 3.50 3.24
N MET A 82 5.40 3.18 2.28
CA MET A 82 4.02 3.68 2.25
C MET A 82 3.03 2.63 1.76
N LEU A 83 1.78 2.78 2.19
CA LEU A 83 0.64 1.94 1.82
C LEU A 83 -0.49 2.84 1.31
N VAL A 84 -0.98 2.57 0.11
CA VAL A 84 -2.03 3.35 -0.56
C VAL A 84 -3.24 2.44 -0.83
N PRO A 85 -4.32 2.56 -0.04
CA PRO A 85 -5.55 1.82 -0.24
C PRO A 85 -6.18 2.11 -1.62
N GLY A 86 -6.68 1.07 -2.29
CA GLY A 86 -7.31 1.18 -3.61
C GLY A 86 -6.32 1.44 -4.75
N GLY A 87 -5.01 1.48 -4.46
CA GLY A 87 -3.98 1.97 -5.36
C GLY A 87 -3.91 1.20 -6.68
N GLU A 88 -4.38 1.83 -7.74
CA GLU A 88 -3.92 1.58 -9.10
C GLU A 88 -2.75 2.51 -9.35
N LEU A 89 -1.67 1.99 -9.92
CA LEU A 89 -0.64 2.85 -10.50
C LEU A 89 -1.23 3.41 -11.80
N ALA A 90 -1.40 4.72 -11.87
CA ALA A 90 -1.68 5.38 -13.13
C ALA A 90 -0.56 5.02 -14.11
N GLU A 91 -0.94 4.51 -15.29
CA GLU A 91 -0.01 4.23 -16.39
C GLU A 91 0.73 5.49 -16.85
#